data_AF-A0A524NY22-F1
#
_entry.id   AF-A0A524NY22-F1
#
_cell.length_a   1.000
_cell.length_b   1.000
_cell.length_c   1.000
_cell.angle_alpha   90.00
_cell.angle_beta   90.00
_cell.angle_gamma   90.00
#
_symmetry.space_group_name_H-M   'P 1'
#
loop_
_entity.id
_entity.type
_entity.pdbx_description
1 polymer ?
#
loop_
_entity_poly.entity_id
_entity_poly.type
_entity_poly.pdbx_seq_one_letter_code
_entity_poly.pdbx_strand_id
1 'polypeptide(L)'
;MKVGRKLTFKPELRFGLDGNPRAFIFWWRYKFLSERRFQIRAGAHPSILFASMPVNVNGVTSDKLIARRYIAAEIMPDFYITKKISVGM
;
A
#
# COMPACT_ATOMS: atom_id res chain seq x y z
N MET A 1 3.70 0.61 -12.67
CA MET A 1 4.02 -0.34 -13.76
C MET A 1 2.86 -1.28 -13.99
N LYS A 2 2.40 -1.47 -15.24
CA LYS A 2 1.47 -2.56 -15.57
C LYS A 2 2.28 -3.84 -15.75
N VAL A 3 1.84 -4.93 -15.16
CA VAL A 3 2.43 -6.26 -15.31
C VAL A 3 1.38 -7.11 -16.05
N GLY A 4 1.59 -7.32 -17.34
CA GLY A 4 0.54 -7.88 -18.20
C GLY A 4 -0.70 -6.98 -18.29
N ARG A 5 -1.88 -7.60 -18.48
CA ARG A 5 -3.12 -6.87 -18.80
C ARG A 5 -3.92 -6.39 -17.58
N LYS A 6 -3.97 -7.21 -16.52
CA LYS A 6 -4.88 -7.01 -15.38
C LYS A 6 -4.18 -6.65 -14.07
N LEU A 7 -2.87 -6.87 -13.97
CA LEU A 7 -2.08 -6.60 -12.77
C LEU A 7 -1.33 -5.27 -12.90
N THR A 8 -1.32 -4.49 -11.82
CA THR A 8 -0.57 -3.24 -11.71
C THR A 8 0.26 -3.26 -10.44
N PHE A 9 1.56 -2.98 -10.59
CA PHE A 9 2.49 -2.78 -9.49
C PHE A 9 2.77 -1.28 -9.30
N LYS A 10 2.55 -0.76 -8.09
CA LYS A 10 2.80 0.66 -7.73
C LYS A 10 3.65 0.72 -6.46
N PRO A 11 4.98 0.81 -6.58
CA PRO A 11 5.84 1.07 -5.43
C PRO A 11 5.72 2.54 -5.02
N GLU A 12 5.66 2.79 -3.71
CA GLU A 12 5.74 4.11 -3.10
C GLU A 12 6.89 4.10 -2.09
N LEU A 13 7.90 4.93 -2.33
CA LEU A 13 9.01 5.13 -1.40
C LEU A 13 8.88 6.52 -0.80
N ARG A 14 8.66 6.59 0.51
CA ARG A 14 8.45 7.84 1.24
C ARG A 14 9.67 8.15 2.08
N PHE A 15 10.17 9.36 1.93
CA PHE A 15 11.30 9.91 2.67
C PHE A 15 10.86 11.20 3.36
N GLY A 16 11.42 11.48 4.52
CA GLY A 16 11.34 12.80 5.12
C GLY A 16 12.26 13.78 4.39
N LEU A 17 12.08 15.07 4.67
CA LEU A 17 12.95 16.13 4.12
C LEU A 17 14.40 16.00 4.62
N ASP A 18 14.60 15.30 5.72
CA ASP A 18 15.87 14.89 6.31
C ASP A 18 16.51 13.68 5.60
N GLY A 19 15.88 13.14 4.56
CA GLY A 19 16.35 11.96 3.82
C GLY A 19 16.07 10.63 4.53
N ASN A 20 15.59 10.65 5.77
CA ASN A 20 15.25 9.44 6.50
C ASN A 20 14.05 8.72 5.86
N PRO A 21 14.09 7.39 5.69
CA PRO A 21 12.96 6.65 5.16
C PRO A 21 11.79 6.72 6.16
N ARG A 22 10.57 6.81 5.63
CA ARG A 22 9.33 6.83 6.42
C ARG A 22 8.50 5.60 6.16
N ALA A 23 8.25 5.29 4.88
CA ALA A 23 7.52 4.09 4.53
C ALA A 23 7.87 3.64 3.12
N PHE A 24 8.02 2.32 2.93
CA PHE A 24 8.04 1.68 1.63
C PHE A 24 6.77 0.85 1.48
N ILE A 25 5.99 1.09 0.43
CA ILE A 25 4.69 0.43 0.21
C ILE A 25 4.67 -0.14 -1.20
N PHE A 26 4.43 -1.44 -1.32
CA PHE A 26 4.53 -2.16 -2.58
C PHE A 26 3.16 -2.65 -3.04
N TRP A 27 2.36 -1.75 -3.61
CA TRP A 27 0.99 -2.09 -4.02
C TRP A 27 0.96 -3.00 -5.25
N TRP A 28 0.32 -4.15 -5.09
CA TRP A 28 -0.15 -5.00 -6.17
C TRP A 28 -1.65 -4.82 -6.30
N ARG A 29 -2.13 -4.54 -7.51
CA ARG A 29 -3.56 -4.33 -7.78
C ARG A 29 -3.98 -5.12 -9.00
N TYR A 30 -4.96 -6.01 -8.83
CA TYR A 30 -5.48 -6.88 -9.87
C TYR A 30 -6.93 -6.53 -10.20
N LYS A 31 -7.24 -6.41 -11.50
CA LYS A 31 -8.60 -6.24 -11.99
C LYS A 31 -9.22 -7.61 -12.28
N PHE A 32 -10.02 -8.12 -11.35
CA PHE A 32 -10.68 -9.43 -11.49
C PHE A 32 -11.75 -9.40 -12.58
N LEU A 33 -12.74 -8.53 -12.39
CA LEU A 33 -13.91 -8.39 -13.24
C LEU A 33 -14.07 -6.93 -13.65
N SER A 34 -14.44 -6.71 -14.91
CA SER A 34 -14.61 -5.37 -15.47
C SER A 34 -15.73 -5.41 -16.52
N GLU A 35 -16.95 -5.56 -16.04
CA GLU A 35 -18.17 -5.57 -16.83
C GLU A 35 -18.79 -4.17 -16.92
N ARG A 36 -19.76 -3.98 -17.83
CA ARG A 36 -20.36 -2.67 -18.14
C ARG A 36 -20.89 -1.89 -16.93
N ARG A 37 -21.42 -2.59 -15.91
CA ARG A 37 -21.97 -1.96 -14.70
C ARG A 37 -21.26 -2.38 -13.42
N PHE A 38 -20.31 -3.31 -13.48
CA PHE A 38 -19.75 -3.92 -12.29
C PHE A 38 -18.27 -4.21 -12.46
N GLN A 39 -17.47 -3.75 -11.51
CA GLN A 39 -16.03 -3.93 -11.50
C GLN A 39 -15.60 -4.47 -10.14
N ILE A 40 -14.77 -5.52 -10.16
CA ILE A 40 -14.12 -6.03 -8.95
C ILE A 40 -12.63 -5.89 -9.13
N ARG A 41 -12.00 -5.21 -8.17
CA ARG A 41 -10.56 -5.14 -8.02
C ARG A 41 -10.18 -5.76 -6.68
N ALA A 42 -8.98 -6.33 -6.60
CA ALA A 42 -8.37 -6.56 -5.30
C ALA A 42 -6.93 -6.06 -5.31
N GLY A 43 -6.46 -5.68 -4.13
CA GLY A 43 -5.12 -5.21 -3.91
C GLY A 43 -4.48 -5.90 -2.73
N ALA A 44 -3.16 -5.96 -2.74
CA ALA A 44 -2.37 -6.31 -1.58
C ALA A 44 -1.11 -5.47 -1.56
N HIS A 45 -0.66 -5.09 -0.37
CA HIS A 45 0.59 -4.35 -0.20
C HIS A 45 1.36 -4.86 1.02
N PRO A 46 2.49 -5.55 0.81
CA PRO A 46 3.52 -5.54 1.82
C PRO A 46 4.08 -4.13 1.95
N SER A 47 4.31 -3.71 3.19
CA SER A 47 4.92 -2.42 3.49
C SER A 47 5.89 -2.50 4.65
N ILE A 48 6.82 -1.56 4.67
CA ILE A 48 7.79 -1.35 5.74
C ILE A 48 7.59 0.07 6.25
N LEU A 49 7.27 0.22 7.54
CA LEU A 49 7.19 1.50 8.23
C LEU A 49 8.47 1.72 9.03
N PHE A 50 9.07 2.89 8.88
CA PHE A 50 10.28 3.29 9.59
C PHE A 50 9.93 4.36 10.62
N ALA A 51 10.31 4.12 11.88
CA ALA A 51 10.11 5.08 12.96
C ALA A 51 11.31 5.07 13.91
N SER A 52 11.75 6.25 14.34
CA SER A 52 12.70 6.36 15.44
C SER A 52 11.99 6.03 16.74
N MET A 53 12.53 5.08 17.49
CA MET A 53 12.01 4.70 18.79
C MET A 53 13.17 4.60 19.79
N PRO A 54 12.96 5.01 21.06
CA PRO A 54 13.95 4.79 22.09
C PRO A 54 14.08 3.29 22.35
N VAL A 55 15.30 2.78 22.23
CA VAL A 55 15.63 1.39 22.52
C VAL A 55 16.70 1.36 23.60
N ASN A 56 16.45 0.61 24.67
CA ASN A 56 17.46 0.34 25.69
C ASN A 56 18.31 -0.85 25.25
N VAL A 57 19.62 -0.65 25.15
CA VAL A 57 20.60 -1.70 24.91
C VAL A 57 21.63 -1.62 26.02
N ASN A 58 21.70 -2.65 26.86
CA ASN A 58 22.64 -2.74 27.99
C ASN A 58 22.59 -1.54 28.95
N GLY A 59 21.39 -1.04 29.27
CA GLY A 59 21.20 0.08 30.19
C GLY A 59 21.30 1.46 29.55
N VAL A 60 21.76 1.57 28.30
CA VAL A 60 21.81 2.83 27.55
C VAL A 60 20.60 2.94 26.63
N THR A 61 19.79 3.98 26.82
CA THR A 61 18.66 4.29 25.93
C THR A 61 19.13 5.19 24.79
N SER A 62 18.95 4.73 23.56
CA SER A 62 19.27 5.47 22.35
C SER A 62 18.12 5.36 21.34
N ASP A 63 17.85 6.43 20.59
CA ASP A 63 16.90 6.37 19.48
C ASP A 63 17.47 5.55 18.34
N LYS A 64 16.73 4.51 17.95
CA LYS A 64 17.06 3.67 16.80
C LYS A 64 15.93 3.70 15.79
N LEU A 65 16.32 3.67 14.52
CA LEU A 65 15.37 3.51 13.43
C LEU A 65 14.87 2.07 13.40
N ILE A 66 13.59 1.88 13.68
CA ILE A 66 12.94 0.56 13.68
C ILE A 66 12.15 0.40 12.39
N ALA A 67 12.34 -0.74 11.73
CA ALA A 67 11.57 -1.16 10.57
C ALA A 67 10.47 -2.14 10.98
N ARG A 68 9.21 -1.75 10.78
CA ARG A 68 8.03 -2.61 11.03
C ARG A 68 7.46 -3.09 9.71
N ARG A 69 7.27 -4.41 9.59
CA ARG A 69 6.71 -5.05 8.40
C ARG A 69 5.20 -5.20 8.56
N TYR A 70 4.45 -4.77 7.56
CA TYR A 70 3.00 -4.93 7.48
C TYR A 70 2.64 -5.60 6.17
N ILE A 71 1.52 -6.32 6.18
CA ILE A 71 0.85 -6.80 4.98
C ILE A 71 -0.63 -6.49 5.14
N ALA A 72 -1.23 -5.94 4.10
CA ALA A 72 -2.67 -5.75 4.05
C ALA A 72 -3.18 -6.07 2.65
N ALA A 73 -4.44 -6.47 2.59
CA ALA A 73 -5.15 -6.79 1.37
C ALA A 73 -6.53 -6.12 1.38
N GLU A 74 -6.99 -5.74 0.20
CA GLU A 74 -8.26 -5.04 -0.01
C GLU A 74 -9.02 -5.69 -1.17
N ILE A 75 -10.34 -5.72 -1.07
CA ILE A 75 -11.24 -6.00 -2.18
C ILE A 75 -12.13 -4.78 -2.39
N MET A 76 -12.24 -4.34 -3.64
CA MET A 76 -12.89 -3.11 -4.05
C MET A 76 -13.96 -3.46 -5.10
N PRO A 77 -15.20 -3.74 -4.66
CA PRO A 77 -16.34 -3.87 -5.55
C PRO A 77 -16.89 -2.47 -5.90
N ASP A 78 -16.96 -2.17 -7.19
CA ASP A 78 -17.58 -0.95 -7.72
C ASP A 78 -18.80 -1.30 -8.57
N PHE A 79 -19.92 -0.62 -8.33
CA PHE A 79 -21.11 -0.65 -9.17
C PHE A 79 -21.35 0.70 -9.85
N TYR A 80 -21.43 0.71 -11.18
CA TYR A 80 -21.63 1.89 -11.99
C TYR A 80 -23.12 2.12 -12.27
N ILE A 81 -23.68 3.15 -11.63
CA ILE A 81 -25.06 3.62 -11.89
C ILE A 81 -25.12 4.25 -13.28
N THR A 82 -24.13 5.07 -13.61
CA THR A 82 -23.93 5.64 -14.95
C THR A 82 -22.48 5.47 -15.37
N LYS A 83 -22.14 5.85 -16.60
CA LYS A 83 -20.73 5.84 -17.08
C LYS A 83 -19.79 6.73 -16.25
N LYS A 84 -20.32 7.67 -15.45
CA LYS A 84 -19.55 8.65 -14.66
C LYS A 84 -19.81 8.57 -13.16
N ILE A 85 -20.85 7.86 -12.73
CA ILE A 85 -21.26 7.76 -11.32
C ILE A 85 -21.22 6.28 -10.93
N SER A 86 -20.43 5.97 -9.90
CA SER A 86 -20.35 4.65 -9.29
C SER A 86 -20.46 4.74 -7.78
N VAL A 87 -20.91 3.65 -7.17
CA VAL A 87 -20.94 3.42 -5.73
C VAL A 87 -20.12 2.16 -5.45
N GLY A 88 -19.23 2.23 -4.47
CA GLY A 88 -18.27 1.17 -4.14
C GLY A 88 -17.30 1.62 -3.06
N MET A 89 -16.35 0.74 -2.72
CA MET A 89 -15.19 1.03 -1.87
C MET A 89 -13.92 1.14 -2.71
#